data_AF-A0A0J9BLC6-F1
#
_entry.id   AF-A0A0J9BLC6-F1
#
_cell.length_a   1.000
_cell.length_b   1.000
_cell.length_c   1.000
_cell.angle_alpha   90.00
_cell.angle_beta   90.00
_cell.angle_gamma   90.00
#
_symmetry.space_group_name_H-M   'P 1'
#
loop_
_entity.id
_entity.type
_entity.pdbx_description
1 polymer ?
#
loop_
_entity_poly.entity_id
_entity_poly.type
_entity_poly.pdbx_seq_one_letter_code
_entity_poly.pdbx_strand_id
1 'polypeptide(L)' 'QKRAKEHKKLMESIAKGDEVMTTSGFVGRVTKISETGYVAIALNETNEVVVKRDFVAAVLPKGTMKAL' A
#
# COMPACT_ATOMS: atom_id res chain seq x y z
N GLN A 1 9.10 21.93 4.47
CA GLN A 1 7.91 21.38 5.17
C GLN A 1 6.72 21.05 4.22
N LYS A 2 6.92 20.91 2.89
CA LYS A 2 5.87 20.45 1.95
C LYS A 2 5.84 18.91 1.78
N ARG A 3 7.03 18.26 1.73
CA ARG A 3 7.18 16.80 1.57
C ARG A 3 6.50 15.95 2.65
N ALA A 4 6.51 16.38 3.91
CA ALA A 4 5.91 15.63 5.01
C ALA A 4 4.38 15.57 4.93
N LYS A 5 3.73 16.65 4.42
CA LYS A 5 2.28 16.68 4.24
C LYS A 5 1.84 15.78 3.09
N GLU A 6 2.60 15.75 1.99
CA GLU A 6 2.34 14.82 0.87
C GLU A 6 2.49 13.36 1.30
N HIS A 7 3.50 13.05 2.12
CA HIS A 7 3.70 11.70 2.62
C HIS A 7 2.54 11.23 3.52
N LYS A 8 2.05 12.11 4.40
CA LYS A 8 0.84 11.83 5.20
C LYS A 8 -0.41 11.64 4.33
N LYS A 9 -0.59 12.47 3.31
CA LYS A 9 -1.77 12.43 2.44
C LYS A 9 -1.79 11.18 1.55
N LEU A 10 -0.63 10.76 1.04
CA LEU A 10 -0.45 9.49 0.32
C LEU A 10 -0.75 8.30 1.22
N MET A 11 -0.32 8.36 2.48
CA MET A 11 -0.65 7.34 3.46
C MET A 11 -2.15 7.29 3.75
N GLU A 12 -2.81 8.44 3.90
CA GLU A 12 -4.26 8.57 4.09
C GLU A 12 -5.10 8.19 2.87
N SER A 13 -4.57 8.35 1.66
CA SER A 13 -5.27 7.93 0.43
C SER A 13 -5.29 6.42 0.22
N ILE A 14 -4.50 5.65 0.98
CA ILE A 14 -4.53 4.19 0.89
C ILE A 14 -5.90 3.70 1.35
N ALA A 15 -6.68 3.13 0.44
CA ALA A 15 -7.94 2.48 0.73
C ALA A 15 -7.87 0.97 0.50
N LYS A 16 -8.84 0.23 1.07
CA LYS A 16 -9.01 -1.19 0.74
C LYS A 16 -9.26 -1.35 -0.75
N GLY A 17 -8.53 -2.26 -1.37
CA GLY A 17 -8.60 -2.54 -2.80
C GLY A 17 -7.67 -1.70 -3.68
N ASP A 18 -6.91 -0.76 -3.11
CA ASP A 18 -5.86 -0.06 -3.83
C ASP A 18 -4.62 -0.94 -3.98
N GLU A 19 -3.89 -0.74 -5.07
CA GLU A 19 -2.59 -1.35 -5.27
C GLU A 19 -1.55 -0.45 -4.60
N VAL A 20 -0.61 -1.05 -3.88
CA VAL A 20 0.44 -0.32 -3.16
C VAL A 20 1.76 -0.98 -3.44
N MET A 21 2.80 -0.15 -3.51
CA MET A 21 4.18 -0.58 -3.61
C MET A 21 4.88 -0.29 -2.29
N THR A 22 5.51 -1.32 -1.72
CA THR A 22 6.32 -1.18 -0.52
C THR A 22 7.73 -0.72 -0.87
N THR A 23 8.44 -0.11 0.07
CA THR A 23 9.83 0.35 -0.12
C THR A 23 10.81 -0.78 -0.42
N SER A 24 10.44 -2.03 -0.12
CA SER A 24 11.19 -3.24 -0.45
C SER A 24 10.92 -3.78 -1.85
N GLY A 25 10.10 -3.10 -2.67
CA GLY A 25 9.80 -3.48 -4.04
C GLY A 25 8.67 -4.51 -4.19
N PHE A 26 7.95 -4.83 -3.12
CA PHE A 26 6.75 -5.66 -3.24
C PHE A 26 5.57 -4.82 -3.70
N VAL A 27 4.83 -5.34 -4.66
CA VAL A 27 3.58 -4.75 -5.11
C VAL A 27 2.46 -5.70 -4.76
N GLY A 28 1.37 -5.16 -4.24
CA GLY A 28 0.18 -5.94 -3.95
C GLY A 28 -1.03 -5.07 -3.70
N ARG A 29 -2.16 -5.71 -3.44
CA ARG A 29 -3.44 -5.05 -3.18
C ARG A 29 -3.72 -4.97 -1.69
N VAL A 30 -4.13 -3.80 -1.20
CA VAL A 30 -4.56 -3.63 0.19
C VAL A 30 -5.84 -4.42 0.47
N THR A 31 -5.77 -5.39 1.36
CA THR A 31 -6.94 -6.17 1.82
C THR A 31 -7.50 -5.60 3.11
N LYS A 32 -6.62 -5.12 3.99
CA LYS A 32 -6.99 -4.62 5.32
C LYS A 32 -6.10 -3.46 5.73
N ILE A 33 -6.69 -2.47 6.38
CA ILE A 33 -5.98 -1.37 7.02
C ILE A 33 -6.31 -1.46 8.50
N SER A 34 -5.27 -1.53 9.32
CA SER A 34 -5.39 -1.49 10.77
C SER A 34 -5.13 -0.07 11.27
N GLU A 35 -5.92 0.36 12.26
CA GLU A 35 -5.75 1.66 12.93
C GLU A 35 -4.42 1.75 13.70
N THR A 36 -3.83 0.61 14.04
CA THR A 36 -2.51 0.50 14.68
C THR A 36 -1.33 0.84 13.75
N GLY A 37 -1.59 1.23 12.50
CA GLY A 37 -0.56 1.63 11.54
C GLY A 37 -0.01 0.49 10.68
N TYR A 38 -0.71 -0.65 10.64
CA TYR A 38 -0.36 -1.79 9.79
C TYR A 38 -1.36 -1.92 8.63
N VAL A 39 -0.87 -2.37 7.49
CA VAL A 39 -1.65 -2.58 6.27
C VAL A 39 -1.38 -4.01 5.79
N ALA A 40 -2.45 -4.78 5.61
CA ALA A 40 -2.37 -6.09 4.98
C ALA A 40 -2.51 -5.90 3.47
N ILE A 41 -1.57 -6.49 2.73
CA ILE A 41 -1.44 -6.43 1.29
C ILE A 41 -1.44 -7.87 0.76
N ALA A 42 -2.38 -8.19 -0.12
CA ALA A 42 -2.36 -9.43 -0.90
C ALA A 42 -1.39 -9.30 -2.07
N LEU A 43 -0.38 -10.17 -2.10
CA LEU A 43 0.54 -10.30 -3.23
C LEU A 43 -0.04 -11.20 -4.33
N ASN A 44 -0.86 -12.17 -3.91
CA ASN A 44 -1.63 -13.05 -4.80
C ASN A 44 -2.92 -13.47 -4.08
N GLU A 45 -3.70 -14.38 -4.65
CA GLU A 45 -4.98 -14.82 -4.08
C GLU A 45 -4.83 -15.63 -2.78
N THR A 46 -3.65 -16.20 -2.52
CA THR A 46 -3.40 -17.12 -1.41
C THR A 46 -2.51 -16.52 -0.32
N ASN A 47 -1.70 -15.52 -0.68
CA ASN A 47 -0.63 -14.95 0.14
C ASN A 47 -0.92 -13.47 0.40
N GLU A 48 -1.15 -13.17 1.67
CA GLU A 48 -1.19 -11.82 2.21
C GLU A 48 0.04 -11.57 3.09
N VAL A 49 0.51 -10.33 3.07
CA VAL A 49 1.61 -9.86 3.90
C VAL A 49 1.16 -8.63 4.66
N VAL A 50 1.52 -8.56 5.94
CA VAL A 50 1.24 -7.39 6.76
C VAL A 50 2.49 -6.53 6.81
N VAL A 51 2.37 -5.29 6.36
CA VAL A 51 3.46 -4.31 6.39
C VAL A 51 3.06 -3.11 7.21
N LYS A 52 4.03 -2.42 7.79
CA LYS A 52 3.78 -1.13 8.41
C LYS A 52 3.47 -0.10 7.33
N ARG A 53 2.54 0.80 7.62
CA ARG A 53 2.17 1.91 6.72
C ARG A 53 3.39 2.76 6.35
N ASP A 54 4.33 2.90 7.27
CA ASP A 54 5.60 3.61 7.08
C ASP A 54 6.48 3.05 5.94
N PHE A 55 6.27 1.77 5.57
CA PHE A 55 6.99 1.09 4.49
C PHE A 55 6.23 1.12 3.16
N VAL A 56 5.12 1.86 3.06
CA VAL A 56 4.44 2.08 1.78
C VAL A 56 5.12 3.23 1.06
N ALA A 57 5.73 2.93 -0.09
CA ALA A 57 6.43 3.91 -0.91
C ALA A 57 5.47 4.70 -1.78
N ALA A 58 4.48 4.04 -2.38
CA ALA A 58 3.49 4.67 -3.26
C ALA A 58 2.19 3.85 -3.34
N VAL A 59 1.10 4.55 -3.68
CA VAL A 59 -0.16 3.94 -4.11
C VAL A 59 -0.17 3.90 -5.64
N LEU A 60 -0.46 2.74 -6.20
CA LEU A 60 -0.57 2.50 -7.63
C LEU A 60 -2.05 2.51 -8.06
N PRO A 61 -2.35 2.99 -9.27
CA PRO A 61 -3.67 2.82 -9.87
C PRO A 61 -4.00 1.34 -10.01
N LYS A 62 -5.27 0.98 -9.77
CA LYS A 62 -5.77 -0.39 -9.88
C LYS A 62 -5.50 -0.94 -11.28
N GLY A 63 -4.89 -2.12 -11.37
CA GLY A 63 -4.58 -2.79 -12.63
C GLY A 63 -3.13 -2.64 -13.10
N THR A 64 -2.26 -1.98 -12.33
CA THR A 64 -0.82 -1.90 -12.64
C THR A 64 -0.19 -3.29 -12.57
N MET A 65 -0.61 -4.13 -11.62
CA MET A 65 -0.15 -5.52 -11.54
C MET A 65 -0.62 -6.42 -12.68
N LYS A 66 -1.67 -6.04 -13.42
CA LYS A 66 -2.15 -6.77 -14.60
C LYS A 66 -1.52 -6.30 -15.91
N ALA A 67 -0.80 -5.17 -15.87
CA ALA A 67 -0.14 -4.58 -17.03
C ALA A 67 1.30 -5.11 -17.23
N LEU A 68 1.78 -5.94 -16.31
CA LEU A 68 3.01 -6.74 -16.39
C LEU A 68 2.64 -8.19 -16.68
#